data_AF-A0A9X2TBA6-F1
#
_entry.id   AF-A0A9X2TBA6-F1
#
_cell.length_a   1.000
_cell.length_b   1.000
_cell.length_c   1.000
_cell.angle_alpha   90.00
_cell.angle_beta   90.00
_cell.angle_gamma   90.00
#
_symmetry.space_group_name_H-M   'P 1'
#
loop_
_entity.id
_entity.type
_entity.pdbx_description
1 polymer ?
#
loop_
_entity_poly.entity_id
_entity_poly.type
_entity_poly.pdbx_seq_one_letter_code
_entity_poly.pdbx_strand_id
1 'polypeptide(L)' 'MLRYASTLLLAGLTWGLAAVGAAPAQQAATLTGTVEDANGAPLPGANVVLLDSDYGTAAGADGS' A
#
# COMPACT_ATOMS: atom_id res chain seq x y z
N MET A 1 44.87 -5.44 -21.32
CA MET A 1 43.56 -4.74 -21.34
C MET A 1 42.46 -5.45 -20.52
N LEU A 2 42.60 -6.74 -20.19
CA LEU A 2 41.57 -7.51 -19.47
C LEU A 2 41.40 -7.17 -17.96
N ARG A 3 42.39 -6.53 -17.31
CA ARG A 3 42.40 -6.28 -15.86
C ARG A 3 41.40 -5.21 -15.39
N TYR A 4 41.10 -4.23 -16.24
CA TYR A 4 40.17 -3.14 -15.92
C TYR A 4 38.73 -3.45 -16.32
N ALA A 5 38.51 -4.50 -17.12
CA ALA A 5 37.18 -4.89 -17.58
C ALA A 5 36.25 -5.20 -16.39
N SER A 6 36.74 -5.96 -15.41
CA SER A 6 35.99 -6.28 -14.20
C SER A 6 35.70 -5.05 -13.35
N THR A 7 36.65 -4.10 -13.26
CA THR A 7 36.49 -2.87 -12.48
C THR A 7 35.47 -1.93 -13.11
N LEU A 8 35.48 -1.80 -14.44
CA LEU A 8 34.51 -1.00 -15.19
C LEU A 8 33.11 -1.63 -15.13
N LEU A 9 33.01 -2.95 -15.21
CA LEU A 9 31.75 -3.67 -15.06
C LEU A 9 31.18 -3.50 -13.65
N LEU A 10 32.01 -3.63 -12.61
CA LEU A 10 31.58 -3.43 -11.23
C LEU A 10 31.16 -1.98 -10.98
N ALA A 11 31.94 -1.01 -11.45
CA ALA A 11 31.62 0.41 -11.33
C ALA A 11 30.30 0.74 -12.03
N GLY A 12 30.10 0.26 -13.27
CA GLY A 12 28.86 0.44 -14.01
C GLY A 12 27.66 -0.22 -13.33
N LEU A 13 27.83 -1.43 -12.78
CA LEU A 13 26.78 -2.11 -12.04
C LEU A 13 26.43 -1.35 -10.75
N THR A 14 27.42 -0.90 -9.98
CA THR A 14 27.18 -0.11 -8.76
C THR A 14 26.47 1.20 -9.06
N TRP A 15 26.85 1.89 -10.14
CA TRP A 15 26.18 3.11 -10.57
C TRP A 15 24.75 2.83 -11.05
N GLY A 16 24.55 1.74 -11.77
CA GLY A 16 23.25 1.30 -12.27
C GLY A 16 22.28 0.97 -11.14
N LEU A 17 22.71 0.23 -10.12
CA LEU A 17 21.88 -0.07 -8.94
C LEU A 17 21.60 1.18 -8.10
N ALA A 18 22.57 2.10 -7.97
CA ALA A 18 22.36 3.35 -7.22
C ALA A 18 21.41 4.33 -7.94
N ALA A 19 21.29 4.22 -9.27
CA ALA A 19 20.37 5.03 -10.07
C ALA A 19 18.92 4.51 -10.04
N VAL A 20 18.67 3.32 -9.49
CA VAL A 20 17.30 2.84 -9.24
C VAL A 20 16.72 3.69 -8.12
N GLY A 21 15.94 4.70 -8.50
CA GLY A 21 15.22 5.56 -7.56
C GLY A 21 14.29 4.75 -6.64
N ALA A 22 13.77 5.40 -5.61
CA ALA A 22 12.78 4.78 -4.73
C ALA A 22 11.62 4.22 -5.57
N ALA A 23 11.35 2.92 -5.42
CA ALA A 23 10.13 2.36 -5.96
C ALA A 23 8.94 3.10 -5.31
N PRO A 24 7.88 3.47 -6.07
CA PRO A 24 6.65 3.93 -5.45
C PRO A 24 6.23 2.94 -4.37
N ALA A 25 6.26 3.39 -3.11
CA ALA A 25 5.67 2.65 -2.01
C ALA A 25 4.16 2.57 -2.27
N GLN A 26 3.53 1.46 -1.91
CA GLN A 26 2.07 1.33 -1.98
C GLN A 26 1.45 2.53 -1.25
N GLN A 27 0.70 3.35 -1.97
CA GLN A 27 0.12 4.56 -1.40
C GLN A 27 -0.99 4.13 -0.43
N ALA A 28 -0.71 4.18 0.87
CA ALA A 28 -1.73 3.93 1.87
C ALA A 28 -2.77 5.04 1.82
N ALA A 29 -4.05 4.65 1.77
CA ALA A 29 -5.18 5.56 1.85
C ALA A 29 -6.13 5.07 2.95
N THR A 30 -6.79 6.01 3.62
CA THR A 30 -7.80 5.72 4.63
C THR A 30 -9.18 6.05 4.08
N LEU A 31 -10.09 5.07 4.10
CA LEU A 31 -11.50 5.27 3.82
C LEU A 31 -12.27 5.28 5.15
N THR A 32 -13.08 6.31 5.38
CA THR A 32 -13.91 6.45 6.59
C THR A 32 -15.36 6.71 6.22
N GLY A 33 -16.31 6.20 7.00
CA GLY A 33 -17.75 6.41 6.80
C GLY A 33 -18.54 5.86 7.99
N THR A 34 -19.87 5.95 7.94
CA THR A 34 -20.77 5.31 8.91
C THR A 34 -21.77 4.42 8.19
N VAL A 35 -22.15 3.29 8.81
CA VAL A 35 -23.21 2.42 8.31
C VAL A 35 -24.48 2.70 9.09
N GLU A 36 -25.53 3.11 8.38
CA GLU A 36 -26.82 3.49 8.97
C GLU A 36 -27.97 2.67 8.37
N ASP A 37 -29.05 2.51 9.13
CA ASP A 37 -30.31 1.93 8.66
C ASP A 37 -31.15 2.96 7.88
N ALA A 38 -32.35 2.54 7.42
CA ALA A 38 -33.25 3.42 6.66
C ALA A 38 -33.76 4.64 7.45
N ASN A 39 -33.63 4.65 8.76
CA ASN A 39 -34.06 5.71 9.66
C ASN A 39 -32.88 6.60 10.12
N GLY A 40 -31.65 6.32 9.68
CA GLY A 40 -30.43 7.02 10.08
C GLY A 40 -29.84 6.53 11.41
N ALA A 41 -30.25 5.36 11.91
CA ALA A 41 -29.65 4.79 13.11
C ALA A 41 -28.37 4.00 12.76
N PRO A 42 -27.27 4.14 13.53
CA PRO A 42 -26.02 3.44 13.25
C PRO A 42 -26.16 1.93 13.43
N LEU A 43 -25.49 1.16 12.56
CA LEU A 43 -25.49 -0.30 12.52
C LEU A 43 -24.15 -0.88 12.96
N PRO A 44 -23.90 -1.01 14.28
CA PRO A 44 -22.65 -1.56 14.79
C PRO A 44 -22.49 -3.04 14.43
N GLY A 45 -21.25 -3.44 14.12
CA GLY A 45 -20.93 -4.81 13.72
C GLY A 45 -21.39 -5.19 12.31
N ALA A 46 -21.90 -4.24 11.52
CA ALA A 46 -22.15 -4.45 10.10
C ALA A 46 -20.85 -4.87 9.39
N ASN A 47 -20.94 -5.89 8.53
CA ASN A 47 -19.80 -6.36 7.76
C ASN A 47 -19.51 -5.37 6.62
N VAL A 48 -18.30 -4.83 6.58
CA VAL A 48 -17.86 -3.86 5.57
C VAL A 48 -16.78 -4.50 4.70
N VAL A 49 -17.06 -4.63 3.41
CA VAL A 49 -16.13 -5.23 2.45
C VAL A 49 -15.61 -4.16 1.52
N LEU A 50 -14.31 -3.87 1.64
CA LEU A 50 -13.59 -3.09 0.63
C LEU A 50 -13.08 -4.06 -0.44
N LEU A 51 -13.61 -3.95 -1.66
CA LEU A 51 -13.16 -4.78 -2.78
C LEU A 51 -11.69 -4.47 -3.08
N ASP A 52 -10.96 -5.51 -3.49
CA ASP A 52 -9.52 -5.45 -3.81
C ASP A 52 -8.63 -5.04 -2.61
N SER A 53 -9.16 -5.15 -1.38
CA SER A 53 -8.39 -5.06 -0.13
C SER A 53 -7.97 -6.44 0.36
N ASP A 54 -6.73 -6.54 0.86
CA ASP A 54 -6.23 -7.74 1.55
C ASP A 54 -6.78 -7.87 3.00
N TYR A 55 -7.53 -6.87 3.47
CA TYR A 55 -8.04 -6.78 4.85
C TYR A 55 -9.57 -6.81 4.92
N GLY A 56 -10.12 -7.58 5.86
CA GLY A 56 -11.52 -7.51 6.26
C GLY A 56 -11.81 -6.31 7.18
N THR A 57 -13.04 -5.79 7.17
CA THR A 57 -13.44 -4.63 7.98
C THR A 57 -14.84 -4.82 8.54
N ALA A 58 -15.12 -4.25 9.72
CA ALA A 58 -16.43 -4.25 10.33
C ALA A 58 -16.69 -2.90 10.99
N ALA A 59 -17.95 -2.48 11.01
CA ALA A 59 -18.34 -1.23 11.65
C ALA A 59 -18.20 -1.30 13.18
N GLY A 60 -17.68 -0.24 13.78
CA GLY A 60 -17.50 -0.01 15.20
C GLY A 60 -18.82 0.19 15.95
N ALA A 61 -18.73 0.39 17.27
CA ALA A 61 -19.90 0.48 18.14
C ALA A 61 -20.81 1.69 17.86
N ASP A 62 -20.27 2.73 17.23
CA ASP A 62 -20.97 3.91 16.74
C ASP A 62 -21.36 3.83 15.25
N GLY A 63 -21.08 2.69 14.61
CA GLY A 63 -21.31 2.47 13.18
C GLY A 63 -20.18 2.91 12.26
N SER A 64 -19.04 3.40 12.78
CA SER A 64 -17.86 3.84 11.99
C SER A 64 -16.97 2.74 11.44
#